data_AF-A0A6N7Q945-F1
#
_entry.id   AF-A0A6N7Q945-F1
#
_cell.length_a   1.000
_cell.length_b   1.000
_cell.length_c   1.000
_cell.angle_alpha   90.00
_cell.angle_beta   90.00
_cell.angle_gamma   90.00
#
_symmetry.space_group_name_H-M   'P 1'
#
loop_
_entity.id
_entity.type
_entity.pdbx_description
1 polymer ?
#
loop_
_entity_poly.entity_id
_entity_poly.type
_entity_poly.pdbx_seq_one_letter_code
_entity_poly.pdbx_strand_id
1 'polypeptide(L)'
;MKKLLLVMLCSTAWSAMAQSPQEHLRYRNDDPFVFCTEGQKDPGKCWVPLPPYTTGAYMTMPYCQPINPYGKPWTPQDYDSLGQYQRVCPLALKSGGWTGKKPANMSPTEH
;
A
#
# COMPACT_ATOMS: atom_id res chain seq x y z
N MET A 1 18.10 63.73 -9.84
CA MET A 1 19.13 62.75 -9.45
C MET A 1 18.45 61.48 -8.95
N LYS A 2 18.94 60.31 -9.40
CA LYS A 2 18.76 58.92 -8.94
C LYS A 2 17.36 58.48 -8.45
N LYS A 3 16.61 57.83 -9.36
CA LYS A 3 15.61 56.81 -8.99
C LYS A 3 16.37 55.48 -8.80
N LEU A 4 16.64 55.07 -7.55
CA LEU A 4 17.06 53.71 -7.26
C LEU A 4 15.81 52.84 -7.11
N LEU A 5 15.47 52.10 -8.17
CA LEU A 5 14.48 51.02 -8.11
C LEU A 5 15.23 49.75 -7.70
N LEU A 6 15.07 49.35 -6.43
CA LEU A 6 15.55 48.08 -5.91
C LEU A 6 14.63 46.98 -6.46
N VAL A 7 15.10 46.22 -7.45
CA VAL A 7 14.41 45.03 -7.95
C VAL A 7 14.64 43.91 -6.94
N MET A 8 13.62 43.64 -6.13
CA MET A 8 13.58 42.56 -5.16
C MET A 8 13.47 41.23 -5.92
N LEU A 9 14.60 40.53 -6.13
CA LEU A 9 14.60 39.16 -6.66
C LEU A 9 13.88 38.25 -5.66
N CYS A 10 12.66 37.85 -6.01
CA CYS A 10 11.90 36.85 -5.29
C CYS A 10 12.45 35.46 -5.67
N SER A 11 13.42 34.97 -4.91
CA SER A 11 13.95 33.61 -5.04
C SER A 11 12.87 32.63 -4.57
N THR A 12 12.08 32.09 -5.49
CA THR A 12 11.17 30.98 -5.21
C THR A 12 12.01 29.73 -4.92
N ALA A 13 12.19 29.42 -3.63
CA ALA A 13 12.72 28.15 -3.18
C ALA A 13 11.74 27.05 -3.60
N TRP A 14 12.07 26.34 -4.68
CA TRP A 14 11.37 25.13 -5.07
C TRP A 14 11.70 24.05 -4.05
N SER A 15 10.80 23.82 -3.09
CA SER A 15 10.88 22.63 -2.24
C SER A 15 10.60 21.42 -3.09
N ALA A 16 11.64 20.74 -3.56
CA ALA A 16 11.51 19.38 -4.07
C ALA A 16 11.03 18.52 -2.90
N MET A 17 9.74 18.17 -2.90
CA MET A 17 9.19 17.18 -1.98
C MET A 17 9.90 15.86 -2.29
N ALA A 18 10.81 15.46 -1.41
CA ALA A 18 11.50 14.17 -1.51
C ALA A 18 10.43 13.08 -1.64
N GLN A 19 10.44 12.35 -2.76
CA GLN A 19 9.66 11.13 -2.90
C GLN A 19 10.11 10.19 -1.77
N SER A 20 9.21 9.86 -0.85
CA SER A 20 9.48 8.86 0.19
C SER A 20 10.03 7.61 -0.49
N PRO A 21 11.12 6.99 0.03
CA PRO A 21 11.61 5.72 -0.50
C PRO A 21 10.44 4.76 -0.62
N GLN A 22 10.16 4.28 -1.83
CA GLN A 22 9.13 3.27 -2.04
C GLN A 22 9.56 2.02 -1.28
N GLU A 23 8.82 1.65 -0.23
CA GLU A 23 9.10 0.44 0.54
C GLU A 23 8.86 -0.77 -0.38
N HIS A 24 9.90 -1.60 -0.56
CA HIS A 24 9.79 -2.85 -1.31
C HIS A 24 8.93 -3.87 -0.54
N LEU A 25 7.94 -4.41 -1.23
CA LEU A 25 7.07 -5.46 -0.73
C LEU A 25 7.73 -6.83 -0.87
N ARG A 26 7.75 -7.58 0.24
CA ARG A 26 8.25 -8.97 0.28
C ARG A 26 7.25 -9.99 -0.26
N TYR A 27 6.04 -9.54 -0.59
CA TYR A 27 4.92 -10.39 -0.98
C TYR A 27 4.46 -10.03 -2.39
N ARG A 28 3.77 -10.99 -3.04
CA ARG A 28 3.19 -10.80 -4.38
C ARG A 28 4.19 -10.28 -5.43
N ASN A 29 5.46 -10.69 -5.33
CA ASN A 29 6.53 -10.29 -6.26
C ASN A 29 6.70 -8.77 -6.38
N ASP A 30 6.59 -8.05 -5.27
CA ASP A 30 6.68 -6.58 -5.22
C ASP A 30 5.59 -5.87 -6.03
N ASP A 31 4.43 -6.52 -6.27
CA ASP A 31 3.26 -5.93 -6.93
C ASP A 31 2.33 -5.27 -5.89
N PRO A 32 2.36 -3.93 -5.75
CA PRO A 32 1.52 -3.24 -4.78
C PRO A 32 0.04 -3.32 -5.12
N PHE A 33 -0.33 -3.44 -6.40
CA PHE A 33 -1.74 -3.53 -6.76
C PHE A 33 -2.36 -4.84 -6.26
N VAL A 34 -1.74 -5.98 -6.62
CA VAL A 34 -2.21 -7.30 -6.19
C VAL A 34 -2.11 -7.45 -4.67
N PHE A 35 -1.02 -6.94 -4.08
CA PHE A 35 -0.83 -7.00 -2.64
C PHE A 35 -1.88 -6.19 -1.86
N CYS A 36 -2.15 -4.95 -2.26
CA CYS A 36 -3.12 -4.12 -1.55
C CYS A 36 -4.57 -4.60 -1.73
N THR A 37 -4.87 -5.34 -2.79
CA THR A 37 -6.22 -5.85 -3.07
C THR A 37 -6.46 -7.26 -2.55
N GLU A 38 -5.42 -8.09 -2.43
CA GLU A 38 -5.56 -9.51 -2.05
C GLU A 38 -4.69 -9.96 -0.86
N GLY A 39 -3.82 -9.10 -0.35
CA GLY A 39 -2.84 -9.43 0.69
C GLY A 39 -1.85 -10.50 0.24
N GLN A 40 -1.45 -11.38 1.16
CA GLN A 40 -0.54 -12.49 0.85
C GLN A 40 -1.15 -13.50 -0.13
N LYS A 41 -0.28 -14.23 -0.85
CA LYS A 41 -0.68 -15.35 -1.73
C LYS A 41 -1.18 -16.56 -0.94
N ASP A 42 -0.77 -16.69 0.32
CA ASP A 42 -1.19 -17.79 1.18
C ASP A 42 -2.73 -17.83 1.32
N PRO A 43 -3.40 -18.94 0.96
CA PRO A 43 -4.84 -19.11 1.19
C PRO A 43 -5.19 -19.20 2.69
N GLY A 44 -4.23 -19.61 3.54
CA GLY A 44 -4.36 -19.68 4.99
C GLY A 44 -4.00 -18.39 5.74
N LYS A 45 -3.80 -17.26 5.05
CA LYS A 45 -3.47 -15.99 5.72
C LYS A 45 -4.55 -15.59 6.74
N CYS A 46 -4.12 -15.05 7.89
CA CYS A 46 -5.05 -14.68 8.96
C CYS A 46 -5.76 -13.34 8.77
N TRP A 47 -5.46 -12.62 7.70
CA TRP A 47 -6.08 -11.35 7.39
C TRP A 47 -6.29 -11.16 5.90
N VAL A 48 -7.25 -10.32 5.55
CA VAL A 48 -7.50 -9.85 4.17
C VAL A 48 -7.72 -8.34 4.14
N PRO A 49 -7.30 -7.65 3.08
CA PRO A 49 -7.50 -6.21 2.95
C PRO A 49 -8.98 -5.87 2.72
N LEU A 50 -9.41 -4.70 3.19
CA LEU A 50 -10.76 -4.17 2.97
C LEU A 50 -10.73 -2.89 2.11
N PRO A 51 -11.67 -2.74 1.14
CA PRO A 51 -11.86 -1.47 0.45
C PRO A 51 -12.11 -0.32 1.43
N PRO A 52 -11.63 0.91 1.15
CA PRO A 52 -11.01 1.37 -0.10
C PRO A 52 -9.49 1.09 -0.24
N TYR A 53 -8.89 0.19 0.55
CA TYR A 53 -7.46 -0.23 0.56
C TYR A 53 -6.44 0.87 0.93
N THR A 54 -6.71 2.11 0.56
CA THR A 54 -5.93 3.32 0.90
C THR A 54 -6.09 3.74 2.36
N THR A 55 -6.98 3.10 3.11
CA THR A 55 -7.13 3.32 4.56
C THR A 55 -6.26 2.37 5.39
N GLY A 56 -5.70 1.32 4.77
CA GLY A 56 -5.04 0.24 5.50
C GLY A 56 -6.03 -0.61 6.33
N ALA A 57 -7.33 -0.54 6.02
CA ALA A 57 -8.35 -1.34 6.68
C ALA A 57 -8.19 -2.83 6.32
N TYR A 58 -8.42 -3.72 7.27
CA TYR A 58 -8.31 -5.16 7.09
C TYR A 58 -9.37 -5.90 7.91
N MET A 59 -9.59 -7.16 7.58
CA MET A 59 -10.41 -8.10 8.33
C MET A 59 -9.55 -9.27 8.77
N THR A 60 -9.71 -9.70 10.02
CA THR A 60 -9.16 -10.97 10.51
C THR A 60 -10.04 -12.12 10.07
N MET A 61 -9.43 -13.18 9.53
CA MET A 61 -10.17 -14.35 9.07
C MET A 61 -10.80 -15.11 10.25
N PRO A 62 -12.04 -15.61 10.13
CA PRO A 62 -12.79 -16.22 11.23
C PRO A 62 -12.19 -17.53 11.72
N TYR A 63 -11.33 -18.18 10.93
CA TYR A 63 -10.62 -19.40 11.33
C TYR A 63 -9.32 -19.12 12.10
N CYS A 64 -8.97 -17.86 12.33
CA CYS A 64 -7.78 -17.46 13.09
C CYS A 64 -8.14 -16.99 14.49
N GLN A 65 -7.18 -17.14 15.40
CA GLN A 65 -7.25 -16.53 16.72
C GLN A 65 -7.08 -14.99 16.63
N PRO A 66 -7.65 -14.21 17.56
CA PRO A 66 -8.50 -14.64 18.67
C PRO A 66 -9.99 -14.78 18.30
N ILE A 67 -10.38 -14.50 17.05
CA ILE A 67 -11.80 -14.54 16.61
C ILE A 67 -12.41 -15.92 16.86
N ASN A 68 -11.67 -16.97 16.51
CA ASN A 68 -11.97 -18.33 16.93
C ASN A 68 -10.97 -18.76 18.00
N PRO A 69 -11.38 -19.05 19.24
CA PRO A 69 -10.50 -19.55 20.30
C PRO A 69 -9.76 -20.85 19.93
N TYR A 70 -10.37 -21.68 19.08
CA TYR A 70 -9.78 -22.91 18.53
C TYR A 70 -9.20 -22.71 17.12
N GLY A 71 -9.14 -21.46 16.66
CA GLY A 71 -8.57 -21.10 15.37
C GLY A 71 -7.06 -21.29 15.35
N LYS A 72 -6.47 -21.23 14.15
CA LYS A 72 -5.00 -21.27 14.05
C LYS A 72 -4.38 -19.98 14.59
N PRO A 73 -3.19 -20.04 15.19
CA PRO A 73 -2.44 -18.84 15.53
C PRO A 73 -2.00 -18.10 14.27
N TRP A 74 -1.75 -16.80 14.41
CA TRP A 74 -1.12 -16.00 13.38
C TRP A 74 0.33 -16.43 13.20
N THR A 75 0.79 -16.45 11.95
CA THR A 75 2.18 -16.71 11.61
C THR A 75 3.00 -15.43 11.62
N PRO A 76 4.34 -15.49 11.74
CA PRO A 76 5.20 -14.32 11.55
C PRO A 76 4.96 -13.61 10.20
N GLN A 77 4.65 -14.37 9.14
CA GLN A 77 4.33 -13.85 7.81
C GLN A 77 2.99 -13.09 7.79
N ASP A 78 2.00 -13.54 8.57
CA ASP A 78 0.74 -12.81 8.75
C ASP A 78 1.00 -11.41 9.32
N TYR A 79 1.83 -11.33 10.36
CA TYR A 79 2.18 -10.04 10.99
C TYR A 79 3.04 -9.16 10.09
N ASP A 80 4.09 -9.68 9.48
CA ASP A 80 4.99 -8.89 8.62
C ASP A 80 4.26 -8.35 7.38
N SER A 81 3.42 -9.18 6.73
CA SER A 81 2.61 -8.73 5.60
C SER A 81 1.54 -7.71 5.99
N LEU A 82 0.86 -7.89 7.13
CA LEU A 82 -0.12 -6.90 7.60
C LEU A 82 0.58 -5.55 7.87
N GLY A 83 1.78 -5.59 8.48
CA GLY A 83 2.59 -4.41 8.69
C GLY A 83 2.99 -3.71 7.39
N GLN A 84 3.42 -4.46 6.37
CA GLN A 84 3.71 -3.89 5.05
C GLN A 84 2.45 -3.30 4.39
N TYR A 85 1.31 -3.97 4.48
CA TYR A 85 0.03 -3.48 3.97
C TYR A 85 -0.35 -2.13 4.59
N GLN A 86 -0.25 -2.01 5.91
CA GLN A 86 -0.59 -0.79 6.63
C GLN A 86 0.36 0.38 6.36
N ARG A 87 1.61 0.12 5.94
CA ARG A 87 2.57 1.18 5.56
C ARG A 87 2.48 1.57 4.10
N VAL A 88 2.37 0.58 3.21
CA VAL A 88 2.48 0.79 1.75
C VAL A 88 1.15 1.19 1.13
N CYS A 89 0.06 0.50 1.46
CA CYS A 89 -1.20 0.64 0.74
C CYS A 89 -1.90 1.99 0.98
N PRO A 90 -1.82 2.61 2.17
CA PRO A 90 -2.35 3.97 2.35
C PRO A 90 -1.64 5.04 1.54
N LEU A 91 -0.36 4.82 1.20
CA LEU A 91 0.44 5.75 0.42
C LEU A 91 0.26 5.55 -1.09
N ALA A 92 -0.47 4.52 -1.52
CA ALA A 92 -0.81 4.33 -2.92
C ALA A 92 -1.84 5.41 -3.36
N LEU A 93 -1.31 6.54 -3.84
CA LEU A 93 -2.06 7.76 -4.16
C LEU A 93 -3.21 7.56 -5.16
N LYS A 94 -3.18 6.49 -5.95
CA LYS A 94 -4.31 5.95 -6.72
C LYS A 94 -4.07 4.45 -6.94
N SER A 95 -4.88 3.58 -6.33
CA SER A 95 -5.10 2.27 -6.96
C SER A 95 -5.84 2.55 -8.26
N GLY A 96 -5.19 2.37 -9.42
CA GLY A 96 -5.93 2.30 -10.67
C GLY A 96 -7.00 1.22 -10.52
N GLY A 97 -8.23 1.48 -10.97
CA GLY A 97 -9.23 0.42 -11.01
C GLY A 97 -8.71 -0.69 -11.89
N TRP A 98 -8.67 -1.93 -11.39
CA TRP A 98 -8.31 -3.08 -12.21
C TRP A 98 -9.26 -3.20 -13.41
N THR A 99 -8.74 -3.10 -14.63
CA THR A 99 -9.55 -3.24 -15.86
C THR A 99 -9.34 -4.57 -16.58
N GLY A 100 -8.43 -5.43 -16.11
CA GLY A 100 -8.11 -6.71 -16.73
C GLY A 100 -9.28 -7.71 -16.70
N LYS A 101 -9.37 -8.56 -17.75
CA LYS A 101 -10.47 -9.55 -17.91
C LYS A 101 -10.44 -10.68 -16.88
N LYS A 102 -9.31 -10.87 -16.20
CA LYS A 102 -9.08 -11.86 -15.14
C LYS A 102 -8.65 -11.15 -13.86
N PRO A 103 -8.75 -11.76 -12.67
CA PRO A 103 -8.23 -11.15 -11.45
C PRO A 103 -6.74 -10.81 -11.56
N ALA A 104 -6.29 -9.78 -10.86
CA ALA A 104 -4.92 -9.27 -10.96
C ALA A 104 -3.85 -10.32 -10.63
N ASN A 105 -4.14 -11.23 -9.70
CA ASN A 105 -3.27 -12.37 -9.39
C ASN A 105 -3.08 -13.38 -10.55
N MET A 106 -3.89 -13.31 -11.60
CA MET A 106 -3.78 -14.15 -12.80
C MET A 106 -3.24 -13.39 -14.02
N SER A 107 -3.09 -12.06 -13.95
CA SER A 107 -2.63 -11.23 -15.09
C SER A 107 -1.73 -10.07 -14.65
N PRO A 108 -0.59 -10.32 -13.98
CA PRO A 108 0.24 -9.27 -13.36
C PRO A 108 0.82 -8.22 -14.32
N THR A 109 0.72 -8.43 -15.64
CA THR A 109 1.19 -7.48 -16.66
C THR A 109 0.09 -6.60 -17.24
N GLU A 110 -1.18 -6.85 -16.91
CA GLU A 110 -2.30 -6.00 -17.32
C GLU A 110 -2.57 -4.94 -16.24
N HIS A 111 -2.86 -3.69 -16.63
CA HIS A 111 -3.21 -2.59 -15.71
C HIS A 111 -4.25 -1.70 -16.37
#